data_AF-A0A523F2W9-F1
#
_entry.id   AF-A0A523F2W9-F1
#
_cell.length_a   1.000
_cell.length_b   1.000
_cell.length_c   1.000
_cell.angle_alpha   90.00
_cell.angle_beta   90.00
_cell.angle_gamma   90.00
#
_symmetry.space_group_name_H-M   'P 1'
#
loop_
_entity.id
_entity.type
_entity.pdbx_description
1 polymer ?
#
loop_
_entity_poly.entity_id
_entity_poly.type
_entity_poly.pdbx_seq_one_letter_code
_entity_poly.pdbx_strand_id
1 'polypeptide(L)'
;MAQLPENLLKRAAEARAKAEGGPVGGDPVDAAPAAAPAAGGGGGRNLDAEATKFGVPRSLLERGMFARATADGTPVPEMASAGAPAAAAPAQAAGAPAAAAAPSGPPPGVRTQRLLTVVKAGAIQGTSKEPADKVNVWPHLLAIEFVALLAMLAFLTFLSAFVDAPLLEFANFNEQPNPSKAPWYFLGLQELLAYFDPQVAGIIIPGFGAAALAFIPYIDRNPSVRPSDRKLAISIFTVFIMAAAVVTIFGSFFRGPGFNFIFPWRDGIFFDDLKGILE
;
A
#
# COMPACT_ATOMS: atom_id res chain seq x y z
N MET A 1 -12.35 -39.42 -1.11
CA MET A 1 -11.73 -39.81 0.17
C MET A 1 -10.29 -39.31 0.16
N ALA A 2 -10.02 -38.18 0.79
CA ALA A 2 -8.68 -37.61 0.85
C ALA A 2 -7.91 -38.28 2.02
N GLN A 3 -6.85 -39.01 1.68
CA GLN A 3 -5.99 -39.68 2.66
C GLN A 3 -5.28 -38.63 3.51
N LEU A 4 -5.43 -38.73 4.83
CA LEU A 4 -4.71 -37.91 5.80
C LEU A 4 -3.21 -38.22 5.68
N PRO A 5 -2.31 -37.22 5.61
CA PRO A 5 -0.88 -37.48 5.43
C PRO A 5 -0.28 -38.23 6.64
N GLU A 6 0.54 -39.24 6.37
CA GLU A 6 1.06 -40.23 7.34
C GLU A 6 1.81 -39.62 8.54
N ASN A 7 2.39 -38.44 8.35
CA ASN A 7 3.12 -37.72 9.39
C ASN A 7 2.21 -37.27 10.55
N LEU A 8 0.92 -37.02 10.30
CA LEU A 8 -0.04 -36.64 11.33
C LEU A 8 -0.54 -37.85 12.12
N LEU A 9 -0.67 -39.02 11.48
CA LEU A 9 -1.05 -40.26 12.14
C LEU A 9 0.05 -40.74 13.09
N LYS A 10 1.32 -40.64 12.68
CA LYS A 10 2.46 -40.98 13.56
C LYS A 10 2.52 -40.11 14.80
N ARG A 11 2.34 -38.78 14.66
CA ARG A 11 2.31 -37.86 15.81
C ARG A 11 1.12 -38.11 16.74
N ALA A 12 -0.04 -38.46 16.20
CA ALA A 12 -1.21 -38.80 17.00
C ALA A 12 -1.02 -40.12 17.78
N ALA A 13 -0.36 -41.11 17.17
CA ALA A 13 -0.02 -42.37 17.81
C ALA A 13 1.03 -42.18 18.93
N GLU A 14 2.07 -41.37 18.69
CA GLU A 14 3.08 -41.01 19.70
C GLU A 14 2.46 -40.27 20.89
N ALA A 15 1.50 -39.37 20.65
CA ALA A 15 0.79 -38.65 21.70
C ALA A 15 -0.11 -39.58 22.55
N ARG A 16 -0.74 -40.60 21.93
CA ARG A 16 -1.52 -41.61 22.65
C ARG A 16 -0.65 -42.55 23.47
N ALA A 17 0.46 -43.02 22.91
CA ALA A 17 1.41 -43.87 23.63
C ALA A 17 1.99 -43.16 24.87
N LYS A 18 2.19 -41.84 24.80
CA LYS A 18 2.64 -41.02 25.94
C LYS A 18 1.57 -40.88 27.04
N ALA A 19 0.29 -40.98 26.69
CA ALA A 19 -0.83 -40.92 27.64
C ALA A 19 -1.10 -42.26 28.34
N GLU A 20 -0.73 -43.38 27.70
CA GLU A 20 -0.96 -44.74 28.22
C GLU A 20 0.19 -45.26 29.12
N GLY A 21 1.29 -44.50 29.26
CA GLY A 21 2.50 -44.90 29.98
C GLY A 21 2.69 -44.33 31.40
N GLY A 22 1.64 -44.26 32.23
CA GLY A 22 1.74 -43.84 33.64
C GLY A 22 1.08 -44.85 34.60
N PRO A 23 1.81 -45.51 35.52
CA PRO A 23 1.38 -46.76 36.15
C PRO A 23 0.49 -46.60 37.40
N VAL A 24 -0.39 -47.59 37.58
CA VAL A 24 -1.14 -47.93 38.80
C VAL A 24 -0.37 -48.98 39.60
N GLY A 25 -0.23 -48.80 40.92
CA GLY A 25 -0.06 -49.90 41.89
C GLY A 25 1.04 -49.75 42.96
N GLY A 26 0.64 -49.47 44.21
CA GLY A 26 1.46 -49.63 45.42
C GLY A 26 0.95 -48.80 46.64
N ASP A 27 0.17 -49.42 47.54
CA ASP A 27 -0.26 -48.90 48.86
C ASP A 27 0.86 -48.98 49.94
N PRO A 28 0.66 -48.56 51.21
CA PRO A 28 0.25 -47.24 51.71
C PRO A 28 1.23 -46.75 52.82
N VAL A 29 1.62 -45.47 52.85
CA VAL A 29 2.27 -44.88 54.04
C VAL A 29 2.01 -43.37 54.14
N ASP A 30 1.31 -43.01 55.21
CA ASP A 30 1.28 -41.75 55.96
C ASP A 30 1.70 -40.44 55.27
N ALA A 31 0.71 -39.58 54.98
CA ALA A 31 0.79 -38.15 55.33
C ALA A 31 -0.58 -37.48 55.20
N ALA A 32 -1.07 -36.99 56.34
CA ALA A 32 -2.27 -36.20 56.55
C ALA A 32 -2.38 -34.95 55.64
N PRO A 33 -3.60 -34.41 55.43
CA PRO A 33 -3.82 -33.22 54.62
C PRO A 33 -3.11 -32.02 55.25
N ALA A 34 -2.18 -31.41 54.51
CA ALA A 34 -1.56 -30.17 54.95
C ALA A 34 -2.60 -29.04 54.92
N ALA A 35 -2.93 -28.61 56.13
CA ALA A 35 -3.90 -27.60 56.51
C ALA A 35 -3.83 -26.30 55.70
N ALA A 36 -5.00 -25.72 55.46
CA ALA A 36 -5.15 -24.29 55.23
C ALA A 36 -4.48 -23.52 56.37
N PRO A 37 -3.64 -22.51 56.11
CA PRO A 37 -3.24 -21.60 57.17
C PRO A 37 -4.47 -20.77 57.56
N ALA A 38 -4.87 -20.94 58.82
CA ALA A 38 -5.87 -20.15 59.49
C ALA A 38 -5.56 -18.65 59.36
N ALA A 39 -6.62 -17.85 59.28
CA ALA A 39 -6.58 -16.40 59.43
C ALA A 39 -5.83 -16.04 60.73
N GLY A 40 -4.64 -15.46 60.57
CA GLY A 40 -3.85 -14.84 61.63
C GLY A 40 -3.86 -13.33 61.43
N GLY A 41 -4.20 -12.60 62.50
CA GLY A 41 -4.57 -11.19 62.54
C GLY A 41 -3.65 -10.19 61.82
N GLY A 42 -4.31 -9.17 61.27
CA GLY A 42 -3.88 -7.78 61.19
C GLY A 42 -2.38 -7.49 61.15
N GLY A 43 -1.78 -7.66 59.98
CA GLY A 43 -0.51 -7.02 59.62
C GLY A 43 -0.56 -6.66 58.14
N GLY A 44 -0.62 -5.37 57.80
CA GLY A 44 -0.67 -4.91 56.41
C GLY A 44 0.51 -5.46 55.60
N ARG A 45 0.23 -6.07 54.45
CA ARG A 45 1.26 -6.62 53.56
C ARG A 45 2.14 -5.49 53.02
N ASN A 46 3.44 -5.56 53.24
CA ASN A 46 4.39 -4.57 52.72
C ASN A 46 4.80 -4.91 51.28
N LEU A 47 4.12 -4.29 50.31
CA LEU A 47 4.31 -4.54 48.88
C LEU A 47 5.69 -4.09 48.36
N ASP A 48 6.35 -3.13 49.02
CA ASP A 48 7.69 -2.65 48.63
C ASP A 48 8.77 -3.68 48.97
N ALA A 49 8.67 -4.32 50.14
CA ALA A 49 9.56 -5.39 50.54
C ALA A 49 9.41 -6.61 49.64
N GLU A 50 8.18 -6.95 49.23
CA GLU A 50 7.91 -8.06 48.30
C GLU A 50 8.40 -7.75 46.88
N ALA A 51 8.18 -6.54 46.37
CA ALA A 51 8.69 -6.12 45.07
C ALA A 51 10.21 -6.27 44.97
N THR A 52 10.93 -5.88 46.03
CA THR A 52 12.39 -5.99 46.10
C THR A 52 12.86 -7.45 46.20
N LYS A 53 12.15 -8.26 46.99
CA LYS A 53 12.48 -9.69 47.17
C LYS A 53 12.28 -10.51 45.90
N PHE A 54 11.21 -10.24 45.15
CA PHE A 54 10.84 -11.03 43.99
C PHE A 54 11.25 -10.39 42.66
N GLY A 55 11.81 -9.17 42.67
CA GLY A 55 12.22 -8.45 41.46
C GLY A 55 11.03 -8.11 40.53
N VAL A 56 9.82 -8.07 41.08
CA VAL A 56 8.57 -7.81 40.34
C VAL A 56 8.14 -6.36 40.60
N PRO A 57 7.77 -5.58 39.56
CA PRO A 57 7.29 -4.23 39.76
C PRO A 57 6.02 -4.20 40.61
N ARG A 58 5.98 -3.29 41.58
CA ARG A 58 4.91 -3.15 42.58
C ARG A 58 3.50 -3.13 41.98
N SER A 59 3.33 -2.49 40.82
CA SER A 59 2.06 -2.37 40.12
C SER A 59 1.45 -3.72 39.67
N LEU A 60 2.28 -4.74 39.42
CA LEU A 60 1.81 -6.08 39.10
C LEU A 60 1.35 -6.84 40.35
N LEU A 61 2.04 -6.65 41.48
CA LEU A 61 1.65 -7.22 42.76
C LEU A 61 0.33 -6.63 43.26
N GLU A 62 0.15 -5.31 43.08
CA GLU A 62 -1.11 -4.62 43.34
C GLU A 62 -2.24 -5.19 42.48
N ARG A 63 -2.05 -5.29 41.16
CA ARG A 63 -3.06 -5.83 40.25
C ARG A 63 -3.43 -7.28 40.58
N GLY A 64 -2.45 -8.12 40.92
CA GLY A 64 -2.68 -9.49 41.34
C GLY A 64 -3.46 -9.58 42.66
N MET A 65 -3.16 -8.69 43.61
CA MET A 65 -3.91 -8.57 44.87
C MET A 65 -5.37 -8.16 44.62
N PHE A 66 -5.61 -7.16 43.78
CA PHE A 66 -6.97 -6.72 43.43
C PHE A 66 -7.76 -7.81 42.69
N ALA A 67 -7.12 -8.51 41.74
CA ALA A 67 -7.76 -9.61 41.03
C ALA A 67 -8.15 -10.75 41.97
N ARG A 68 -7.29 -11.06 42.95
CA ARG A 68 -7.54 -12.10 43.94
C ARG A 68 -8.59 -11.70 44.97
N ALA A 69 -8.55 -10.46 45.48
CA ALA A 69 -9.58 -9.93 46.37
C ALA A 69 -10.97 -9.95 45.72
N THR A 70 -11.03 -9.65 44.42
CA THR A 70 -12.26 -9.73 43.62
C THR A 70 -12.76 -11.17 43.46
N ALA A 71 -11.85 -12.13 43.24
CA ALA A 71 -12.19 -13.54 43.10
C ALA A 71 -12.65 -14.18 44.42
N ASP A 72 -12.01 -13.79 45.53
CA ASP A 72 -12.26 -14.34 46.86
C ASP A 72 -13.38 -13.58 47.61
N GLY A 73 -13.96 -12.52 47.01
CA GLY A 73 -15.08 -11.75 47.57
C GLY A 73 -14.79 -11.03 48.88
N THR A 74 -13.51 -10.80 49.20
CA THR A 74 -13.08 -10.16 50.45
C THR A 74 -12.90 -8.65 50.26
N PRO A 75 -13.21 -7.82 51.28
CA PRO A 75 -13.01 -6.38 51.20
C PRO A 75 -11.52 -6.07 51.01
N VAL A 76 -11.22 -5.21 50.05
CA VAL A 76 -9.85 -4.76 49.76
C VAL A 76 -9.31 -4.05 50.99
N PRO A 77 -8.16 -4.46 51.56
CA PRO A 77 -7.59 -3.81 52.73
C PRO A 77 -7.15 -2.38 52.38
N GLU A 78 -7.53 -1.44 53.25
CA GLU A 78 -7.22 -0.01 53.14
C GLU A 78 -5.70 0.21 53.10
N MET A 79 -5.23 0.91 52.06
CA MET A 79 -3.81 1.22 51.88
C MET A 79 -3.40 2.29 52.89
N ALA A 80 -2.50 1.94 53.81
CA ALA A 80 -1.84 2.91 54.67
C ALA A 80 -0.96 3.84 53.81
N SER A 81 -1.45 5.06 53.56
CA SER A 81 -0.64 6.14 53.00
C SER A 81 -0.01 6.94 54.14
N ALA A 82 1.31 7.00 54.16
CA ALA A 82 2.05 7.81 55.10
C ALA A 82 2.05 9.28 54.63
N GLY A 83 1.59 10.17 55.52
CA GLY A 83 2.07 11.56 55.62
C GLY A 83 1.40 12.61 54.74
N ALA A 84 0.38 13.28 55.30
CA ALA A 84 -0.04 14.63 54.89
C ALA A 84 0.92 15.70 55.45
N PRO A 85 0.90 16.92 54.89
CA PRO A 85 0.69 18.05 55.79
C PRO A 85 -0.36 19.07 55.31
N ALA A 86 -1.20 19.40 56.29
CA ALA A 86 -1.68 20.71 56.74
C ALA A 86 -2.39 21.69 55.77
N ALA A 87 -3.58 22.08 56.24
CA ALA A 87 -4.53 23.03 55.70
C ALA A 87 -4.20 24.51 55.96
N ALA A 88 -4.72 25.38 55.09
CA ALA A 88 -5.05 26.78 55.41
C ALA A 88 -6.37 27.16 54.72
N ALA A 89 -7.26 27.84 55.45
CA ALA A 89 -8.56 28.36 55.00
C ALA A 89 -8.60 29.90 55.18
N PRO A 90 -9.69 30.61 54.87
CA PRO A 90 -10.18 30.99 53.53
C PRO A 90 -10.29 32.53 53.35
N ALA A 91 -10.48 33.03 52.12
CA ALA A 91 -10.90 34.41 51.86
C ALA A 91 -11.82 34.51 50.62
N GLN A 92 -12.75 35.47 50.67
CA GLN A 92 -14.03 35.56 49.97
C GLN A 92 -14.03 36.15 48.54
N ALA A 93 -15.07 35.71 47.79
CA ALA A 93 -15.98 36.46 46.91
C ALA A 93 -15.62 36.84 45.46
N ALA A 94 -16.60 36.47 44.60
CA ALA A 94 -17.10 37.11 43.38
C ALA A 94 -16.34 36.95 42.04
N GLY A 95 -17.00 36.27 41.10
CA GLY A 95 -16.68 36.34 39.67
C GLY A 95 -17.10 35.10 38.87
N ALA A 96 -18.26 35.13 38.22
CA ALA A 96 -18.51 34.36 36.99
C ALA A 96 -18.57 35.36 35.83
N PRO A 97 -18.33 35.01 34.55
CA PRO A 97 -17.96 33.72 33.97
C PRO A 97 -16.74 33.80 33.03
N ALA A 98 -16.07 32.66 32.74
CA ALA A 98 -15.38 32.46 31.47
C ALA A 98 -15.10 30.97 31.28
N ALA A 99 -15.67 30.38 30.24
CA ALA A 99 -15.40 29.01 29.83
C ALA A 99 -13.90 28.86 29.53
N ALA A 100 -13.22 28.02 30.30
CA ALA A 100 -11.83 27.67 30.05
C ALA A 100 -11.72 27.01 28.67
N ALA A 101 -10.85 27.57 27.83
CA ALA A 101 -10.49 27.01 26.55
C ALA A 101 -10.05 25.55 26.71
N ALA A 102 -10.68 24.66 25.95
CA ALA A 102 -10.29 23.26 25.86
C ALA A 102 -8.82 23.16 25.43
N PRO A 103 -8.02 22.24 26.00
CA PRO A 103 -6.65 22.02 25.55
C PRO A 103 -6.66 21.59 24.07
N SER A 104 -6.11 22.44 23.22
CA SER A 104 -5.90 22.19 21.80
C SER A 104 -4.68 21.28 21.62
N GLY A 105 -4.93 20.06 21.15
CA GLY A 105 -3.90 19.14 20.69
C GLY A 105 -4.09 17.72 21.21
N PRO A 106 -4.23 16.71 20.34
CA PRO A 106 -4.19 15.32 20.78
C PRO A 106 -2.81 14.99 21.35
N PRO A 107 -2.72 14.29 22.50
CA PRO A 107 -1.45 13.74 22.96
C PRO A 107 -0.92 12.72 21.93
N PRO A 108 0.41 12.58 21.78
CA PRO A 108 1.00 11.77 20.74
C PRO A 108 0.56 10.31 20.86
N GLY A 109 -0.08 9.78 19.82
CA GLY A 109 -0.50 8.38 19.70
C GLY A 109 -2.01 8.12 19.52
N VAL A 110 -2.85 9.14 19.34
CA VAL A 110 -4.31 8.95 19.22
C VAL A 110 -4.74 8.70 17.77
N ARG A 111 -5.36 7.53 17.58
CA ARG A 111 -5.92 6.99 16.35
C ARG A 111 -6.98 7.91 15.74
N THR A 112 -6.95 8.09 14.42
CA THR A 112 -7.84 8.98 13.66
C THR A 112 -9.28 8.48 13.49
N GLN A 113 -9.71 7.41 14.17
CA GLN A 113 -11.08 6.90 14.12
C GLN A 113 -11.56 6.45 15.52
N ARG A 114 -12.72 6.96 15.97
CA ARG A 114 -13.31 6.72 17.31
C ARG A 114 -13.62 5.24 17.56
N LEU A 115 -12.91 4.62 18.50
CA LEU A 115 -13.05 3.23 18.96
C LEU A 115 -14.23 3.00 19.94
N LEU A 116 -15.44 3.46 19.64
CA LEU A 116 -16.59 3.21 20.53
C LEU A 116 -17.56 2.12 20.07
N THR A 117 -17.24 1.38 19.00
CA THR A 117 -18.04 0.21 18.56
C THR A 117 -17.19 -0.97 18.10
N VAL A 118 -16.09 -1.27 18.78
CA VAL A 118 -15.30 -2.48 18.48
C VAL A 118 -15.82 -3.64 19.31
N VAL A 119 -16.69 -4.45 18.72
CA VAL A 119 -16.78 -5.88 19.02
C VAL A 119 -15.46 -6.53 18.59
N LYS A 120 -14.94 -7.45 19.39
CA LYS A 120 -13.75 -8.25 19.10
C LYS A 120 -13.97 -9.06 17.82
N ALA A 121 -13.65 -8.48 16.66
CA ALA A 121 -13.52 -9.21 15.42
C ALA A 121 -12.35 -10.19 15.58
N GLY A 122 -12.63 -11.47 15.35
CA GLY A 122 -11.65 -12.53 15.29
C GLY A 122 -10.54 -12.17 14.30
N ALA A 123 -9.32 -12.49 14.70
CA ALA A 123 -8.12 -12.34 13.89
C ALA A 123 -8.16 -13.31 12.70
N ILE A 124 -8.86 -12.96 11.64
CA ILE A 124 -8.82 -13.67 10.36
C ILE A 124 -8.91 -12.61 9.27
N GLN A 125 -7.86 -12.54 8.44
CA GLN A 125 -7.72 -11.77 7.20
C GLN A 125 -7.36 -10.28 7.32
N GLY A 126 -6.14 -10.01 6.87
CA GLY A 126 -5.62 -8.68 6.55
C GLY A 126 -4.13 -8.60 6.84
N THR A 127 -3.28 -9.08 5.93
CA THR A 127 -1.89 -8.61 5.91
C THR A 127 -1.94 -7.13 5.60
N SER A 128 -1.93 -6.31 6.65
CA SER A 128 -2.00 -4.86 6.53
C SER A 128 -0.89 -4.43 5.59
N LYS A 129 -1.26 -3.99 4.38
CA LYS A 129 -0.44 -2.98 3.71
C LYS A 129 -0.31 -1.83 4.70
N GLU A 130 0.90 -1.31 4.84
CA GLU A 130 1.21 -0.17 5.68
C GLU A 130 0.06 0.85 5.64
N PRO A 131 -0.44 1.35 6.78
CA PRO A 131 -1.56 2.30 6.80
C PRO A 131 -1.18 3.54 5.98
N ALA A 132 -1.58 3.56 4.71
CA ALA A 132 -1.36 4.69 3.83
C ALA A 132 -2.27 5.83 4.27
N ASP A 133 -1.74 7.04 4.29
CA ASP A 133 -2.54 8.23 4.50
C ASP A 133 -3.53 8.36 3.34
N LYS A 134 -4.83 8.23 3.66
CA LYS A 134 -5.91 8.22 2.69
C LYS A 134 -6.67 9.52 2.82
N VAL A 135 -6.75 10.23 1.71
CA VAL A 135 -7.51 11.49 1.58
C VAL A 135 -8.75 11.23 0.73
N ASN A 136 -9.84 11.93 1.02
CA ASN A 136 -11.07 11.81 0.25
C ASN A 136 -10.85 12.30 -1.20
N VAL A 137 -11.34 11.52 -2.17
CA VAL A 137 -11.27 11.80 -3.61
C VAL A 137 -11.86 13.18 -3.93
N TRP A 138 -13.02 13.47 -3.36
CA TRP A 138 -13.60 14.80 -3.36
C TRP A 138 -13.24 15.53 -2.05
N PRO A 139 -12.79 16.79 -2.10
CA PRO A 139 -12.50 17.61 -3.29
C PRO A 139 -11.07 17.46 -3.83
N HIS A 140 -10.17 16.77 -3.11
CA HIS A 140 -8.72 16.89 -3.33
C HIS A 140 -8.24 16.39 -4.69
N LEU A 141 -8.58 15.16 -5.07
CA LEU A 141 -8.14 14.58 -6.35
C LEU A 141 -8.87 15.27 -7.52
N LEU A 142 -10.19 15.42 -7.38
CA LEU A 142 -11.03 15.95 -8.46
C LEU A 142 -10.69 17.42 -8.79
N ALA A 143 -10.34 18.23 -7.79
CA ALA A 143 -9.91 19.61 -8.02
C ALA A 143 -8.61 19.68 -8.85
N ILE A 144 -7.62 18.83 -8.54
CA ILE A 144 -6.35 18.80 -9.28
C ILE A 144 -6.57 18.29 -10.71
N GLU A 145 -7.37 17.23 -10.90
CA GLU A 145 -7.70 16.71 -12.23
C GLU A 145 -8.48 17.71 -13.06
N PHE A 146 -9.43 18.44 -12.46
CA PHE A 146 -10.17 19.49 -13.14
C PHE A 146 -9.25 20.65 -13.58
N VAL A 147 -8.31 21.07 -12.74
CA VAL A 147 -7.31 22.08 -13.12
C VAL A 147 -6.41 21.57 -14.25
N ALA A 148 -5.96 20.31 -14.19
CA ALA A 148 -5.17 19.69 -15.26
C ALA A 148 -5.94 19.61 -16.58
N LEU A 149 -7.24 19.30 -16.52
CA LEU A 149 -8.14 19.29 -17.68
C LEU A 149 -8.28 20.69 -18.28
N LEU A 150 -8.54 21.71 -17.46
CA LEU A 150 -8.64 23.09 -17.92
C LEU A 150 -7.31 23.57 -18.52
N ALA A 151 -6.18 23.20 -17.92
CA ALA A 151 -4.86 23.52 -18.45
C ALA A 151 -4.60 22.84 -19.81
N MET A 152 -4.95 21.57 -19.96
CA MET A 152 -4.82 20.85 -21.24
C MET A 152 -5.77 21.41 -22.30
N LEU A 153 -7.01 21.74 -21.93
CA LEU A 153 -7.98 22.37 -22.82
C LEU A 153 -7.44 23.71 -23.31
N ALA A 154 -7.00 24.58 -22.39
CA ALA A 154 -6.41 25.87 -22.72
C ALA A 154 -5.18 25.69 -23.61
N PHE A 155 -4.28 24.77 -23.28
CA PHE A 155 -3.10 24.46 -24.10
C PHE A 155 -3.48 24.08 -25.54
N LEU A 156 -4.42 23.15 -25.73
CA LEU A 156 -4.86 22.73 -27.06
C LEU A 156 -5.60 23.86 -27.80
N THR A 157 -6.42 24.66 -27.11
CA THR A 157 -7.11 25.82 -27.71
C THR A 157 -6.12 26.89 -28.16
N PHE A 158 -5.12 27.22 -27.34
CA PHE A 158 -4.09 28.17 -27.73
C PHE A 158 -3.21 27.62 -28.85
N LEU A 159 -2.79 26.35 -28.78
CA LEU A 159 -2.02 25.72 -29.85
C LEU A 159 -2.78 25.76 -31.19
N SER A 160 -4.08 25.43 -31.18
CA SER A 160 -4.95 25.49 -32.36
C SER A 160 -5.10 26.90 -32.94
N ALA A 161 -5.06 27.94 -32.09
CA ALA A 161 -5.13 29.33 -32.55
C ALA A 161 -3.85 29.82 -33.26
N PHE A 162 -2.71 29.16 -33.05
CA PHE A 162 -1.42 29.55 -33.64
C PHE A 162 -0.87 28.55 -34.66
N VAL A 163 -1.34 27.30 -34.63
CA VAL A 163 -0.87 26.22 -35.50
C VAL A 163 -2.06 25.67 -36.26
N ASP A 164 -2.18 26.07 -37.52
CA ASP A 164 -3.17 25.53 -38.43
C ASP A 164 -2.88 24.06 -38.71
N ALA A 165 -3.94 23.24 -38.71
CA ALA A 165 -3.84 21.87 -39.14
C ALA A 165 -3.66 21.85 -40.66
N PRO A 166 -2.57 21.28 -41.20
CA PRO A 166 -2.39 21.13 -42.63
C PRO A 166 -3.43 20.13 -43.16
N LEU A 167 -4.41 20.64 -43.91
CA LEU A 167 -5.37 19.81 -44.60
C LEU A 167 -4.87 19.56 -46.01
N LEU A 168 -4.89 18.28 -46.42
CA LEU A 168 -4.65 17.90 -47.81
C LEU A 168 -5.84 18.31 -48.70
N GLU A 169 -5.61 18.32 -50.01
CA GLU A 169 -6.66 18.53 -51.01
C GLU A 169 -7.74 17.45 -50.93
N PHE A 170 -8.89 17.71 -51.57
CA PHE A 170 -9.96 16.72 -51.66
C PHE A 170 -9.47 15.44 -52.33
N ALA A 171 -9.95 14.29 -51.84
CA ALA A 171 -9.53 12.99 -52.32
C ALA A 171 -9.77 12.83 -53.82
N ASN A 172 -8.70 12.52 -54.56
CA ASN A 172 -8.73 12.18 -55.98
C ASN A 172 -8.40 10.69 -56.16
N PHE A 173 -9.33 9.90 -56.71
CA PHE A 173 -9.11 8.47 -56.93
C PHE A 173 -8.01 8.16 -57.97
N ASN A 174 -7.68 9.11 -58.85
CA ASN A 174 -6.69 8.93 -59.91
C ASN A 174 -5.27 9.34 -59.48
N GLU A 175 -5.09 9.90 -58.29
CA GLU A 175 -3.80 10.40 -57.82
C GLU A 175 -3.51 9.92 -56.41
N GLN A 176 -2.38 9.23 -56.24
CA GLN A 176 -1.87 8.86 -54.92
C GLN A 176 -0.94 9.97 -54.41
N PRO A 177 -1.21 10.56 -53.23
CA PRO A 177 -0.31 11.53 -52.62
C PRO A 177 1.11 10.96 -52.49
N ASN A 178 2.11 11.76 -52.87
CA ASN A 178 3.51 11.34 -52.84
C ASN A 178 4.37 12.40 -52.14
N PRO A 179 4.95 12.11 -50.96
CA PRO A 179 4.98 10.83 -50.25
C PRO A 179 3.71 10.56 -49.43
N SER A 180 3.15 9.35 -49.54
CA SER A 180 2.02 8.92 -48.73
C SER A 180 2.47 8.58 -47.30
N LYS A 181 2.71 9.57 -46.45
CA LYS A 181 3.05 9.38 -45.03
C LYS A 181 1.79 9.17 -44.19
N ALA A 182 1.84 8.22 -43.27
CA ALA A 182 0.81 7.99 -42.28
C ALA A 182 0.88 9.07 -41.17
N PRO A 183 -0.21 9.26 -40.41
CA PRO A 183 -0.19 10.11 -39.21
C PRO A 183 0.95 9.72 -38.25
N TRP A 184 1.50 10.70 -37.53
CA TRP A 184 2.70 10.55 -36.71
C TRP A 184 2.68 9.35 -35.73
N TYR A 185 1.51 9.02 -35.17
CA TYR A 185 1.33 7.90 -34.25
C TYR A 185 1.37 6.51 -34.93
N PHE A 186 1.20 6.45 -36.25
CA PHE A 186 1.36 5.25 -37.08
C PHE A 186 2.64 5.25 -37.90
N LEU A 187 3.41 6.34 -37.87
CA LEU A 187 4.54 6.52 -38.75
C LEU A 187 5.66 5.50 -38.47
N GLY A 188 5.92 5.20 -37.21
CA GLY A 188 6.83 4.10 -36.85
C GLY A 188 6.36 2.73 -37.32
N LEU A 189 5.04 2.48 -37.35
CA LEU A 189 4.50 1.25 -37.91
C LEU A 189 4.69 1.23 -39.44
N GLN A 190 4.41 2.33 -40.12
CA GLN A 190 4.62 2.44 -41.57
C GLN A 190 6.08 2.22 -41.96
N GLU A 191 7.02 2.74 -41.18
CA GLU A 191 8.46 2.49 -41.38
C GLU A 191 8.78 1.00 -41.29
N LEU A 192 8.15 0.26 -40.38
CA LEU A 192 8.30 -1.19 -40.27
C LEU A 192 7.76 -1.93 -41.50
N LEU A 193 6.64 -1.46 -42.08
CA LEU A 193 6.07 -2.00 -43.32
C LEU A 193 6.98 -1.80 -44.54
N ALA A 194 7.92 -0.86 -44.49
CA ALA A 194 8.89 -0.69 -45.58
C ALA A 194 9.98 -1.78 -45.58
N TYR A 195 10.17 -2.51 -44.47
CA TYR A 195 11.19 -3.56 -44.35
C TYR A 195 10.63 -4.98 -44.28
N PHE A 196 9.42 -5.14 -43.76
CA PHE A 196 8.80 -6.44 -43.57
C PHE A 196 7.50 -6.58 -44.35
N ASP A 197 7.09 -7.83 -44.59
CA ASP A 197 5.79 -8.13 -45.18
C ASP A 197 4.63 -7.49 -44.37
N PRO A 198 3.57 -6.97 -45.02
CA PRO A 198 2.45 -6.32 -44.34
C PRO A 198 1.79 -7.16 -43.25
N GLN A 199 1.73 -8.50 -43.40
CA GLN A 199 1.19 -9.37 -42.37
C GLN A 199 2.08 -9.38 -41.13
N VAL A 200 3.40 -9.37 -41.32
CA VAL A 200 4.37 -9.38 -40.22
C VAL A 200 4.39 -8.03 -39.51
N ALA A 201 4.62 -6.95 -40.25
CA ALA A 201 4.74 -5.60 -39.68
C ALA A 201 3.42 -5.07 -39.15
N GLY A 202 2.32 -5.25 -39.88
CA GLY A 202 1.03 -4.62 -39.55
C GLY A 202 0.21 -5.38 -38.53
N ILE A 203 0.30 -6.72 -38.50
CA ILE A 203 -0.59 -7.56 -37.67
C ILE A 203 0.22 -8.31 -36.61
N ILE A 204 1.23 -9.07 -37.01
CA ILE A 204 1.94 -9.98 -36.11
C ILE A 204 2.71 -9.18 -35.05
N ILE A 205 3.55 -8.23 -35.44
CA ILE A 205 4.40 -7.48 -34.49
C ILE A 205 3.54 -6.64 -33.51
N PRO A 206 2.57 -5.81 -33.96
CA PRO A 206 1.70 -5.07 -33.05
C PRO A 206 0.82 -5.99 -32.21
N GLY A 207 0.33 -7.09 -32.80
CA GLY A 207 -0.48 -8.09 -32.10
C GLY A 207 0.28 -8.76 -30.96
N PHE A 208 1.51 -9.21 -31.20
CA PHE A 208 2.38 -9.75 -30.16
C PHE A 208 2.79 -8.67 -29.14
N GLY A 209 3.02 -7.42 -29.56
CA GLY A 209 3.28 -6.31 -28.63
C GLY A 209 2.12 -6.05 -27.68
N ALA A 210 0.89 -5.97 -28.21
CA ALA A 210 -0.32 -5.80 -27.42
C ALA A 210 -0.59 -7.02 -26.51
N ALA A 211 -0.40 -8.24 -27.02
CA ALA A 211 -0.51 -9.46 -26.22
C ALA A 211 0.54 -9.47 -25.09
N ALA A 212 1.79 -9.13 -25.38
CA ALA A 212 2.85 -9.04 -24.38
C ALA A 212 2.47 -8.05 -23.27
N LEU A 213 1.97 -6.86 -23.62
CA LEU A 213 1.46 -5.87 -22.66
C LEU A 213 0.29 -6.42 -21.82
N ALA A 214 -0.66 -7.11 -22.45
CA ALA A 214 -1.79 -7.73 -21.76
C ALA A 214 -1.36 -8.87 -20.81
N PHE A 215 -0.29 -9.58 -21.14
CA PHE A 215 0.24 -10.67 -20.33
C PHE A 215 1.22 -10.21 -19.24
N ILE A 216 1.66 -8.94 -19.22
CA ILE A 216 2.51 -8.38 -18.15
C ILE A 216 2.05 -8.79 -16.74
N PRO A 217 0.77 -8.62 -16.32
CA PRO A 217 0.36 -8.97 -14.96
C PRO A 217 0.50 -10.46 -14.61
N TYR A 218 0.61 -11.35 -15.60
CA TYR A 218 0.77 -12.79 -15.39
C TYR A 218 2.22 -13.26 -15.45
N ILE A 219 3.06 -12.55 -16.22
CA ILE A 219 4.49 -12.87 -16.39
C ILE A 219 5.32 -12.23 -15.26
N ASP A 220 4.93 -11.04 -14.82
CA ASP A 220 5.64 -10.29 -13.80
C ASP A 220 5.37 -10.82 -12.40
N ARG A 221 6.35 -11.55 -11.87
CA ARG A 221 6.29 -12.17 -10.54
C ARG A 221 6.90 -11.30 -9.44
N ASN A 222 7.31 -10.07 -9.75
CA ASN A 222 8.00 -9.24 -8.76
C ASN A 222 7.03 -8.77 -7.65
N PRO A 223 7.27 -9.13 -6.37
CA PRO A 223 6.35 -8.80 -5.28
C PRO A 223 6.33 -7.32 -4.90
N SER A 224 7.40 -6.57 -5.19
CA SER A 224 7.45 -5.12 -4.98
C SER A 224 6.90 -4.38 -6.20
N VAL A 225 6.15 -3.29 -5.99
CA VAL A 225 5.72 -2.38 -7.06
C VAL A 225 6.63 -1.15 -7.21
N ARG A 226 7.65 -1.03 -6.35
CA ARG A 226 8.54 0.13 -6.33
C ARG A 226 9.40 0.16 -7.60
N PRO A 227 9.56 1.32 -8.26
CA PRO A 227 10.42 1.42 -9.46
C PRO A 227 11.88 1.00 -9.21
N SER A 228 12.40 1.25 -8.00
CA SER A 228 13.75 0.85 -7.58
C SER A 228 14.02 -0.64 -7.69
N ASP A 229 12.97 -1.45 -7.54
CA ASP A 229 13.06 -2.91 -7.47
C ASP A 229 12.72 -3.55 -8.83
N ARG A 230 12.46 -2.73 -9.86
CA ARG A 230 12.00 -3.13 -11.20
C ARG A 230 12.91 -2.63 -12.32
N LYS A 231 14.17 -2.31 -11.99
CA LYS A 231 15.14 -1.70 -12.92
C LYS A 231 15.27 -2.45 -14.24
N LEU A 232 15.28 -3.79 -14.21
CA LEU A 232 15.33 -4.61 -15.42
C LEU A 232 14.08 -4.39 -16.29
N ALA A 233 12.88 -4.58 -15.73
CA ALA A 233 11.63 -4.42 -16.47
C ALA A 233 11.49 -3.00 -17.06
N ILE A 234 11.84 -1.98 -16.26
CA ILE A 234 11.86 -0.58 -16.70
C ILE A 234 12.88 -0.41 -17.82
N SER A 235 14.11 -0.93 -17.70
CA SER A 235 15.13 -0.79 -18.74
C SER A 235 14.71 -1.43 -20.07
N ILE A 236 14.11 -2.63 -20.04
CA ILE A 236 13.60 -3.30 -21.25
C ILE A 236 12.49 -2.47 -21.89
N PHE A 237 11.54 -1.97 -21.08
CA PHE A 237 10.46 -1.14 -21.58
C PHE A 237 10.97 0.20 -22.13
N THR A 238 11.97 0.81 -21.49
CA THR A 238 12.62 2.01 -22.00
C THR A 238 13.32 1.74 -23.33
N VAL A 239 14.06 0.64 -23.47
CA VAL A 239 14.67 0.24 -24.76
C VAL A 239 13.60 0.05 -25.83
N PHE A 240 12.46 -0.57 -25.50
CA PHE A 240 11.33 -0.71 -26.41
C PHE A 240 10.77 0.65 -26.88
N ILE A 241 10.53 1.59 -25.95
CA ILE A 241 10.05 2.94 -26.27
C ILE A 241 11.09 3.71 -27.11
N MET A 242 12.37 3.59 -26.78
CA MET A 242 13.45 4.23 -27.55
C MET A 242 13.55 3.64 -28.96
N ALA A 243 13.44 2.32 -29.12
CA ALA A 243 13.42 1.68 -30.43
C ALA A 243 12.20 2.14 -31.26
N ALA A 244 11.01 2.20 -30.66
CA ALA A 244 9.81 2.72 -31.32
C ALA A 244 9.96 4.19 -31.72
N ALA A 245 10.56 5.02 -30.85
CA ALA A 245 10.85 6.42 -31.17
C ALA A 245 11.84 6.55 -32.33
N VAL A 246 12.91 5.76 -32.34
CA VAL A 246 13.89 5.75 -33.43
C VAL A 246 13.22 5.39 -34.75
N VAL A 247 12.43 4.32 -34.79
CA VAL A 247 11.72 3.90 -36.02
C VAL A 247 10.76 5.00 -36.50
N THR A 248 10.02 5.64 -35.58
CA THR A 248 9.15 6.78 -35.91
C THR A 248 9.95 7.96 -36.48
N ILE A 249 11.10 8.31 -35.89
CA ILE A 249 11.99 9.38 -36.39
C ILE A 249 12.53 9.04 -37.78
N PHE A 250 12.91 7.78 -38.03
CA PHE A 250 13.39 7.33 -39.33
C PHE A 250 12.32 7.49 -40.41
N GLY A 251 11.10 6.99 -40.17
CA GLY A 251 10.00 7.19 -41.11
C GLY A 251 9.67 8.67 -41.31
N SER A 252 9.82 9.47 -40.26
CA SER A 252 9.45 10.89 -40.24
C SER A 252 10.35 11.70 -41.17
N PHE A 253 11.67 11.62 -40.97
CA PHE A 253 12.62 12.51 -41.63
C PHE A 253 13.33 11.87 -42.82
N PHE A 254 13.60 10.57 -42.80
CA PHE A 254 14.45 9.90 -43.80
C PHE A 254 13.66 9.30 -44.97
N ARG A 255 12.35 9.61 -45.07
CA ARG A 255 11.48 9.13 -46.14
C ARG A 255 11.08 10.27 -47.08
N GLY A 256 11.41 10.09 -48.35
CA GLY A 256 11.12 11.00 -49.46
C GLY A 256 10.14 10.44 -50.47
N PRO A 257 10.16 10.95 -51.72
CA PRO A 257 9.24 10.52 -52.77
C PRO A 257 9.26 9.00 -53.00
N GLY A 258 8.08 8.40 -53.11
CA GLY A 258 7.87 6.95 -53.19
C GLY A 258 8.14 6.21 -51.88
N PHE A 259 8.22 6.92 -50.75
CA PHE A 259 8.67 6.38 -49.46
C PHE A 259 10.10 5.81 -49.51
N ASN A 260 10.92 6.30 -50.44
CA ASN A 260 12.33 5.90 -50.56
C ASN A 260 13.18 6.54 -49.47
N PHE A 261 14.27 5.88 -49.12
CA PHE A 261 15.25 6.41 -48.17
C PHE A 261 16.01 7.58 -48.79
N ILE A 262 16.02 8.71 -48.10
CA ILE A 262 16.71 9.94 -48.50
C ILE A 262 17.47 10.53 -47.31
N PHE A 263 18.49 11.35 -47.60
CA PHE A 263 19.24 12.06 -46.57
C PHE A 263 18.68 13.48 -46.41
N PRO A 264 18.09 13.85 -45.24
CA PRO A 264 17.40 15.13 -45.07
C PRO A 264 18.25 16.37 -45.39
N TRP A 265 19.54 16.31 -45.09
CA TRP A 265 20.49 17.42 -45.30
C TRP A 265 20.97 17.57 -46.75
N ARG A 266 20.67 16.60 -47.62
CA ARG A 266 21.01 16.66 -49.05
C ARG A 266 19.76 16.82 -49.91
N ASP A 267 18.74 16.04 -49.60
CA ASP A 267 17.55 15.88 -50.45
C ASP A 267 16.34 16.66 -49.92
N GLY A 268 16.45 17.26 -48.73
CA GLY A 268 15.39 18.03 -48.08
C GLY A 268 14.46 17.18 -47.21
N ILE A 269 13.49 17.84 -46.58
CA ILE A 269 12.48 17.22 -45.72
C ILE A 269 11.14 17.18 -46.46
N PHE A 270 10.48 16.02 -46.44
CA PHE A 270 9.23 15.80 -47.18
C PHE A 270 8.05 15.62 -46.22
N PHE A 271 7.69 16.67 -45.48
CA PHE A 271 6.41 16.76 -44.78
C PHE A 271 5.53 17.73 -45.56
N ASP A 272 4.35 17.27 -45.95
CA ASP A 272 3.35 18.14 -46.58
C ASP A 272 2.97 19.29 -45.63
N ASP A 273 2.98 18.98 -44.33
CA ASP A 273 2.70 19.86 -43.20
C ASP A 273 3.69 21.03 -43.00
N LEU A 274 4.97 20.86 -43.37
CA LEU A 274 5.99 21.90 -43.13
C LEU A 274 6.11 22.91 -44.27
N LYS A 275 5.72 22.53 -45.49
CA LYS A 275 5.84 23.42 -46.65
C LYS A 275 4.94 24.65 -46.51
N GLY A 276 3.71 24.46 -46.01
CA GLY A 276 2.78 25.56 -45.77
C GLY A 276 3.15 26.50 -44.62
N ILE A 277 4.12 26.15 -43.75
CA ILE A 277 4.59 27.02 -42.66
C ILE A 277 5.82 27.84 -43.09
N LEU A 278 6.55 27.37 -44.10
CA LEU A 278 7.79 27.99 -44.61
C LEU A 278 7.57 28.91 -45.83
N GLU A 279 6.36 28.90 -46.40
CA GLU A 279 5.89 29.80 -47.46
C GLU A 279 4.96 30.88 -46.90
#